data_AF-A0A1Y4QZ20-F1
#
_entry.id   AF-A0A1Y4QZ20-F1
#
_cell.length_a   1.000
_cell.length_b   1.000
_cell.length_c   1.000
_cell.angle_alpha   90.00
_cell.angle_beta   90.00
_cell.angle_gamma   90.00
#
_symmetry.space_group_name_H-M   'P 1'
#
loop_
_entity.id
_entity.type
_entity.pdbx_description
1 polymer ?
#
loop_
_entity_poly.entity_id
_entity_poly.type
_entity_poly.pdbx_seq_one_letter_code
_entity_poly.pdbx_strand_id
1 'polypeptide(L)'
;YPVHYIDRSGALGDIQPETDLPPWKKGAAKNKKNAEERKEERRKSLEEAVENACFGEKPTVDEVANYLGISHRSVRDRVKEHGGYVIEDGVIQMK
;
A
#
# COMPACT_ATOMS: atom_id res chain seq x y z
N TYR A 1 -27.16 -25.63 -34.62
CA TYR A 1 -27.23 -25.19 -33.22
C TYR A 1 -26.49 -26.19 -32.36
N PRO A 2 -25.46 -25.80 -31.61
CA PRO A 2 -24.79 -26.70 -30.68
C PRO A 2 -25.73 -27.03 -29.51
N VAL A 3 -25.77 -28.31 -29.13
CA VAL A 3 -26.52 -28.82 -27.97
C VAL A 3 -25.50 -29.26 -26.94
N HIS A 4 -25.61 -28.74 -25.71
CA HIS A 4 -24.72 -29.11 -24.62
C HIS A 4 -25.19 -30.43 -23.98
N TYR A 5 -24.24 -31.33 -23.68
CA TYR A 5 -24.49 -32.61 -23.02
C TYR A 5 -23.70 -32.71 -21.72
N ILE A 6 -24.30 -33.32 -20.69
CA ILE A 6 -23.66 -33.55 -19.39
C ILE A 6 -22.66 -34.69 -19.53
N ASP A 7 -21.43 -34.48 -19.09
CA ASP A 7 -20.44 -35.56 -19.03
C ASP A 7 -20.86 -36.62 -18.02
N ARG A 8 -21.10 -37.84 -18.50
CA ARG A 8 -21.47 -39.00 -17.69
C ARG A 8 -20.27 -39.83 -17.25
N SER A 9 -19.14 -39.67 -17.94
CA SER A 9 -17.91 -40.42 -17.64
C SER A 9 -17.19 -39.86 -16.42
N GLY A 10 -17.43 -38.58 -16.08
CA GLY A 10 -16.74 -37.87 -15.02
C GLY A 10 -15.30 -37.50 -15.39
N ALA A 11 -14.89 -37.69 -16.65
CA ALA A 11 -13.56 -37.36 -17.16
C ALA A 11 -13.24 -35.86 -17.12
N LEU A 12 -14.26 -35.01 -16.94
CA LEU A 12 -14.09 -33.56 -16.73
C LEU A 12 -14.24 -33.14 -15.25
N GLY A 13 -14.48 -34.09 -14.33
CA GLY A 13 -14.76 -33.81 -12.92
C GLY A 13 -13.52 -33.52 -12.06
N ASP A 14 -12.35 -33.95 -12.53
CA ASP A 14 -11.04 -33.65 -11.94
C ASP A 14 -10.51 -32.26 -12.32
N ILE A 15 -11.07 -31.67 -13.39
CA ILE A 15 -10.78 -30.31 -13.80
C ILE A 15 -11.48 -29.36 -12.83
N GLN A 16 -10.69 -28.60 -12.07
CA GLN A 16 -11.17 -27.49 -11.24
C GLN A 16 -11.11 -26.20 -12.08
N PRO A 17 -12.21 -25.71 -12.69
CA PRO A 17 -12.20 -24.45 -13.40
C PRO A 17 -12.03 -23.28 -12.41
N GLU A 18 -10.78 -22.81 -12.24
CA GLU A 18 -10.34 -21.57 -11.59
C GLU A 18 -11.12 -21.03 -10.35
N THR A 19 -11.63 -21.86 -9.43
CA THR A 19 -12.44 -21.36 -8.31
C THR A 19 -12.17 -22.01 -6.95
N ASP A 20 -11.02 -21.71 -6.35
CA ASP A 20 -10.90 -21.81 -4.88
C ASP A 20 -11.76 -20.77 -4.15
N LEU A 21 -12.09 -19.64 -4.80
CA LEU A 21 -12.87 -18.56 -4.19
C LEU A 21 -13.75 -17.85 -5.25
N PRO A 22 -15.00 -17.48 -4.91
CA PRO A 22 -15.84 -16.70 -5.81
C PRO A 22 -15.21 -15.32 -6.08
N PRO A 23 -15.44 -14.70 -7.27
CA PRO A 23 -14.76 -13.47 -7.70
C PRO A 23 -14.80 -12.31 -6.70
N TRP A 24 -15.92 -12.12 -5.99
CA TRP A 24 -16.06 -11.07 -4.98
C TRP A 24 -15.11 -11.28 -3.77
N LYS A 25 -14.84 -12.54 -3.41
CA LYS A 25 -13.94 -12.90 -2.31
C LYS A 25 -12.48 -12.78 -2.72
N LYS A 26 -12.15 -13.10 -3.99
CA LYS A 26 -10.85 -12.80 -4.60
C LYS A 26 -10.56 -11.30 -4.63
N GLY A 27 -11.55 -10.49 -5.01
CA GLY A 27 -11.45 -9.02 -5.02
C GLY A 27 -11.19 -8.43 -3.62
N ALA A 28 -11.91 -8.92 -2.60
CA ALA A 28 -11.70 -8.49 -1.22
C ALA A 28 -10.28 -8.82 -0.70
N ALA A 29 -9.78 -10.03 -0.99
CA ALA A 29 -8.43 -10.44 -0.61
C ALA A 29 -7.34 -9.59 -1.31
N LYS A 30 -7.52 -9.32 -2.61
CA LYS A 30 -6.59 -8.47 -3.38
C LYS A 30 -6.59 -7.03 -2.86
N ASN A 31 -7.76 -6.47 -2.55
CA ASN A 31 -7.86 -5.12 -1.99
C ASN A 31 -7.16 -4.99 -0.64
N LYS A 32 -7.23 -6.01 0.22
CA LYS A 32 -6.51 -6.03 1.49
C LYS A 32 -5.00 -5.99 1.28
N LYS A 33 -4.46 -6.86 0.41
CA LYS A 33 -3.02 -6.87 0.08
C LYS A 33 -2.56 -5.53 -0.50
N ASN A 34 -3.28 -5.01 -1.48
CA ASN A 34 -2.96 -3.72 -2.09
C ASN A 34 -3.02 -2.55 -1.07
N ALA A 35 -3.87 -2.64 -0.04
CA ALA A 35 -3.93 -1.62 1.01
C ALA A 35 -2.71 -1.67 1.93
N GLU A 36 -2.20 -2.86 2.24
CA GLU A 36 -0.96 -3.05 2.98
C GLU A 36 0.25 -2.56 2.17
N GLU A 37 0.34 -2.93 0.89
CA GLU A 37 1.40 -2.47 -0.03
C GLU A 37 1.41 -0.94 -0.15
N ARG A 38 0.26 -0.29 -0.40
CA ARG A 38 0.16 1.18 -0.44
C ARG A 38 0.53 1.86 0.88
N LYS A 39 0.42 1.16 2.01
CA LYS A 39 0.85 1.68 3.31
C LYS A 39 2.36 1.57 3.45
N GLU A 40 2.95 0.46 3.04
CA GLU A 40 4.39 0.26 3.01
C GLU A 40 5.09 1.23 2.06
N GLU A 41 4.56 1.42 0.84
CA GLU A 41 5.06 2.42 -0.11
C GLU A 41 5.09 3.83 0.49
N ARG A 42 4.02 4.24 1.18
CA ARG A 42 3.97 5.55 1.83
C ARG A 42 4.97 5.71 2.97
N ARG A 43 5.31 4.62 3.67
CA ARG A 43 6.34 4.62 4.72
C ARG A 43 7.73 4.76 4.09
N LYS A 44 8.03 3.94 3.09
CA LYS A 44 9.30 3.97 2.37
C LYS A 44 9.54 5.33 1.70
N SER A 45 8.53 5.91 1.04
CA SER A 45 8.66 7.25 0.46
C SER A 45 8.93 8.32 1.51
N LEU A 46 8.41 8.16 2.74
CA LEU A 46 8.67 9.12 3.81
C LEU A 46 10.09 8.97 4.36
N GLU A 47 10.58 7.74 4.55
CA GLU A 47 11.97 7.47 4.92
C GLU A 47 12.94 8.06 3.89
N GLU A 48 12.72 7.77 2.60
CA GLU A 48 13.52 8.30 1.50
C GLU A 48 13.50 9.83 1.45
N ALA A 49 12.33 10.45 1.68
CA ALA A 49 12.23 11.90 1.72
C ALA A 49 12.96 12.51 2.94
N VAL A 50 12.91 11.85 4.09
CA VAL A 50 13.62 12.28 5.30
C VAL A 50 15.14 12.16 5.10
N GLU A 51 15.61 11.05 4.52
CA GLU A 51 17.03 10.84 4.22
C GLU A 51 17.57 11.81 3.17
N ASN A 52 16.84 12.03 2.08
CA ASN A 52 17.29 12.92 1.00
C ASN A 52 17.10 14.42 1.31
N ALA A 53 16.11 14.79 2.12
CA ALA A 53 15.97 16.17 2.60
C ALA A 53 17.02 16.50 3.68
N CYS A 54 17.55 15.48 4.36
CA CYS A 54 18.54 15.62 5.43
C CYS A 54 19.97 15.54 4.85
N PHE A 55 20.53 16.66 4.40
CA PHE A 55 21.99 16.79 4.21
C PHE A 55 22.74 16.92 5.56
N GLY A 56 22.39 16.09 6.55
CA GLY A 56 23.00 16.06 7.89
C GLY A 56 22.29 16.89 8.98
N GLU A 57 21.18 17.58 8.67
CA GLU A 57 20.38 18.36 9.63
C GLU A 57 18.92 17.88 9.72
N LYS A 58 18.25 18.09 10.86
CA LYS A 58 16.88 17.61 11.08
C LYS A 58 15.92 18.24 10.04
N PRO A 59 15.25 17.44 9.19
CA PRO A 59 14.44 18.00 8.10
C PRO A 59 13.16 18.67 8.62
N THR A 60 12.82 19.80 8.02
CA THR A 60 11.60 20.55 8.32
C THR A 60 10.41 19.92 7.61
N VAL A 61 9.20 20.06 8.17
CA VAL A 61 7.95 19.59 7.53
C VAL A 61 7.75 20.22 6.14
N ASP A 62 8.26 21.44 5.91
CA ASP A 62 8.21 22.11 4.60
C ASP A 62 9.13 21.43 3.57
N GLU A 63 10.35 21.08 3.95
CA GLU A 63 11.33 20.45 3.05
C GLU A 63 10.84 19.06 2.59
N VAL A 64 10.29 18.27 3.52
CA VAL A 64 9.70 16.96 3.19
C VAL A 64 8.44 17.12 2.34
N ALA A 65 7.64 18.16 2.56
CA ALA A 65 6.49 18.48 1.73
C ALA A 65 6.90 18.85 0.30
N ASN A 66 7.95 19.66 0.15
CA ASN A 66 8.50 20.07 -1.14
C ASN A 66 9.13 18.88 -1.89
N TYR A 67 9.87 18.02 -1.19
CA TYR A 67 10.47 16.82 -1.77
C TYR A 67 9.41 15.84 -2.30
N LEU A 68 8.37 15.58 -1.50
CA LEU A 68 7.30 14.66 -1.88
C LEU A 68 6.26 15.29 -2.81
N GLY A 69 6.20 16.61 -2.91
CA GLY A 69 5.17 17.36 -3.64
C GLY A 69 3.78 17.25 -3.01
N ILE A 70 3.67 17.25 -1.67
CA ILE A 70 2.42 17.00 -0.95
C ILE A 70 2.17 18.08 0.10
N SER A 71 0.91 18.33 0.45
CA SER A 71 0.54 19.25 1.52
C SER A 71 1.19 18.90 2.87
N HIS A 72 1.51 19.92 3.67
CA HIS A 72 2.00 19.76 5.04
C HIS A 72 1.10 18.86 5.90
N ARG A 73 -0.23 18.95 5.72
CA ARG A 73 -1.18 18.11 6.47
C ARG A 73 -0.94 16.64 6.18
N SER A 74 -0.78 16.28 4.91
CA SER A 74 -0.49 14.92 4.49
C SER A 74 0.87 14.41 5.00
N VAL A 75 1.88 15.29 5.08
CA VAL A 75 3.17 14.93 5.70
C VAL A 75 2.97 14.59 7.18
N ARG A 76 2.24 15.43 7.94
CA ARG A 76 1.93 15.15 9.35
C ARG A 76 1.17 13.83 9.52
N ASP A 77 0.21 13.55 8.64
CA ASP A 77 -0.58 12.32 8.70
C ASP A 77 0.29 11.08 8.38
N ARG A 78 1.20 11.16 7.40
CA ARG A 78 2.15 10.08 7.10
C ARG A 78 3.16 9.85 8.21
N VAL A 79 3.65 10.92 8.86
CA VAL A 79 4.54 10.81 10.04
C VAL A 79 3.83 10.07 11.18
N LYS A 80 2.57 10.40 11.46
CA LYS A 80 1.75 9.68 12.46
C LYS A 80 1.51 8.22 12.09
N GLU A 81 1.33 7.92 10.81
CA GLU A 81 1.13 6.55 10.29
C GLU A 81 2.42 5.70 10.34
N HIS A 82 3.58 6.33 10.23
CA HIS A 82 4.90 5.72 10.36
C HIS A 82 5.20 5.35 11.82
N GLY A 83 4.99 6.29 12.75
CA GLY A 83 5.17 6.08 14.20
C GLY A 83 6.63 6.10 14.69
N GLY A 84 7.61 6.08 13.77
CA GLY A 84 9.04 6.25 14.07
C GLY A 84 9.55 7.69 14.08
N TYR A 85 8.69 8.67 13.73
CA TYR A 85 9.04 10.08 13.69
C TYR A 85 8.04 10.92 14.49
N VAL A 86 8.53 11.99 15.12
CA VAL A 86 7.75 12.98 15.88
C VAL A 86 8.01 14.36 15.28
N ILE A 87 7.00 15.22 15.29
CA ILE A 87 7.14 16.60 14.82
C ILE A 87 7.20 17.50 16.05
N GLU A 88 8.34 18.13 16.29
CA GLU A 88 8.55 19.14 17.33
C GLU A 88 8.88 20.46 16.65
N ASP A 89 8.12 21.51 16.95
CA ASP A 89 8.32 22.87 16.42
C ASP A 89 8.49 22.96 14.89
N GLY A 90 7.83 22.07 14.15
CA GLY A 90 7.88 22.02 12.67
C GLY A 90 9.06 21.24 12.10
N VAL A 91 9.88 20.63 12.96
CA VAL A 91 11.02 19.79 12.60
C VAL A 91 10.67 18.33 12.85
N ILE A 92 11.01 17.45 11.91
CA ILE A 92 10.81 16.02 12.02
C ILE A 92 12.01 15.42 12.77
N GLN A 93 11.74 14.84 13.93
CA GLN A 93 12.71 14.14 14.77
C GLN A 93 12.42 12.65 14.75
N MET A 94 13.46 11.82 14.70
CA MET A 94 13.31 10.39 14.94
C MET A 94 12.96 10.17 16.42
N LYS A 95 11.96 9.33 16.69
CA LYS A 95 11.56 8.99 18.05
C LYS A 95 12.62 8.15 18.76
#